data_AF-M7YR99-F1
#
_entry.id   AF-M7YR99-F1
#
_cell.length_a   1.000
_cell.length_b   1.000
_cell.length_c   1.000
_cell.angle_alpha   90.00
_cell.angle_beta   90.00
_cell.angle_gamma   90.00
#
_symmetry.space_group_name_H-M   'P 1'
#
loop_
_entity.id
_entity.type
_entity.pdbx_description
1 polymer ?
#
loop_
_entity_poly.entity_id
_entity_poly.type
_entity_poly.pdbx_seq_one_letter_code
_entity_poly.pdbx_strand_id
1 'polypeptide(L)'
;MEEEQEEEDDPMEMAEDEEQAPAPICPAAKSRRIGSRSWSVPRTWSAPRQLQAIGGNLPVPRANDVAATGGLASAVYTMGSVLFVTAWALVAAIPCQDRGLQAHFAVPRSFPWAGPVTTLYERVLEESKKKDRKHSCGLLKEIHLIERWSRQLMEITDAAQFPLDKEKDAEVREAAQELVQVCEALKEGLDPLERQVREMFHRIVRTRTEILDCLSRPNTAE
;
A
#
# COMPACT_ATOMS: atom_id res chain seq x y z
N MET A 1 83.26 -34.20 -0.24
CA MET A 1 84.07 -35.17 0.50
C MET A 1 84.14 -34.65 1.90
N GLU A 2 83.63 -35.28 2.92
CA GLU A 2 82.92 -36.56 3.16
C GLU A 2 82.69 -36.51 4.69
N GLU A 3 81.48 -36.81 5.18
CA GLU A 3 81.18 -38.02 5.99
C GLU A 3 82.08 -38.15 7.24
N GLU A 4 81.54 -38.24 8.46
CA GLU A 4 80.84 -39.39 9.07
C GLU A 4 79.72 -38.86 10.01
N GLN A 5 78.47 -39.36 10.09
CA GLN A 5 77.89 -40.70 10.31
C GLN A 5 78.21 -41.35 11.68
N GLU A 6 77.20 -41.42 12.54
CA GLU A 6 76.86 -42.52 13.47
C GLU A 6 75.41 -42.23 13.96
N GLU A 7 74.38 -42.95 13.48
CA GLU A 7 73.91 -44.28 13.93
C GLU A 7 73.04 -44.12 15.20
N GLU A 8 71.72 -44.03 15.06
CA GLU A 8 70.72 -45.12 15.02
C GLU A 8 70.20 -45.42 16.44
N ASP A 9 68.90 -45.22 16.63
CA ASP A 9 68.08 -46.13 17.44
C ASP A 9 66.60 -45.78 17.19
N ASP A 10 65.98 -46.63 16.38
CA ASP A 10 64.54 -46.72 16.20
C ASP A 10 64.12 -48.08 16.76
N PRO A 11 62.99 -48.15 17.48
CA PRO A 11 62.16 -49.33 17.35
C PRO A 11 60.69 -49.00 17.12
N MET A 12 60.25 -49.33 15.91
CA MET A 12 59.18 -50.30 15.62
C MET A 12 57.79 -50.02 16.20
N GLU A 13 56.98 -49.34 15.39
CA GLU A 13 55.69 -49.79 14.85
C GLU A 13 54.70 -50.53 15.79
N MET A 14 53.57 -49.88 16.09
CA MET A 14 52.25 -50.53 16.20
C MET A 14 51.19 -49.58 15.63
N ALA A 15 50.63 -49.97 14.48
CA ALA A 15 49.43 -49.38 13.91
C ALA A 15 48.20 -49.90 14.66
N GLU A 16 47.27 -49.01 15.05
CA GLU A 16 45.86 -49.36 15.27
C GLU A 16 44.96 -48.23 14.75
N ASP A 17 44.00 -48.67 13.95
CA ASP A 17 42.99 -47.91 13.21
C ASP A 17 41.95 -47.21 14.09
N GLU A 18 41.25 -46.26 13.45
CA GLU A 18 39.82 -45.95 13.65
C GLU A 18 39.39 -45.24 14.95
N GLU A 19 39.04 -43.95 14.86
CA GLU A 19 37.62 -43.52 14.92
C GLU A 19 37.50 -42.01 14.67
N GLN A 20 36.92 -41.67 13.52
CA GLN A 20 36.62 -40.31 13.08
C GLN A 20 35.43 -39.75 13.88
N ALA A 21 35.70 -38.93 14.90
CA ALA A 21 34.64 -38.21 15.63
C ALA A 21 34.08 -37.01 14.82
N PRO A 22 32.74 -36.80 14.77
CA PRO A 22 32.11 -35.79 13.92
C PRO A 22 32.16 -34.37 14.50
N ALA A 23 32.18 -33.39 13.57
CA ALA A 23 32.31 -31.94 13.80
C ALA A 23 31.22 -31.33 14.72
N PRO A 24 31.53 -30.23 15.44
CA PRO A 24 30.50 -29.38 16.02
C PRO A 24 29.88 -28.53 14.91
N ILE A 25 28.74 -28.99 14.39
CA ILE A 25 27.84 -28.19 13.56
C ILE A 25 27.26 -27.09 14.44
N CYS A 26 27.90 -25.92 14.46
CA CYS A 26 27.24 -24.70 14.91
C CYS A 26 26.13 -24.40 13.89
N PRO A 27 24.84 -24.38 14.26
CA PRO A 27 23.82 -23.95 13.34
C PRO A 27 24.01 -22.46 13.12
N ALA A 28 24.52 -22.09 11.94
CA ALA A 28 24.42 -20.73 11.44
C ALA A 28 22.97 -20.29 11.63
N ALA A 29 22.77 -19.26 12.45
CA ALA A 29 21.48 -18.65 12.66
C ALA A 29 20.93 -18.31 11.28
N LYS A 30 19.94 -19.09 10.81
CA LYS A 30 19.20 -18.80 9.59
C LYS A 30 18.58 -17.44 9.85
N SER A 31 19.19 -16.41 9.27
CA SER A 31 18.59 -15.09 9.14
C SER A 31 17.19 -15.35 8.63
N ARG A 32 16.23 -15.12 9.53
CA ARG A 32 14.82 -15.36 9.28
C ARG A 32 14.52 -14.34 8.19
N ARG A 33 14.55 -14.78 6.92
CA ARG A 33 14.07 -13.99 5.79
C ARG A 33 12.67 -13.56 6.21
N ILE A 34 12.57 -12.31 6.64
CA ILE A 34 11.30 -11.63 6.79
C ILE A 34 10.62 -11.88 5.46
N GLY A 35 9.51 -12.60 5.49
CA GLY A 35 8.76 -12.94 4.30
C GLY A 35 8.36 -11.64 3.64
N SER A 36 9.19 -11.20 2.69
CA SER A 36 8.80 -10.23 1.70
C SER A 36 7.65 -10.90 0.97
N ARG A 37 6.41 -10.57 1.39
CA ARG A 37 5.26 -10.68 0.52
C ARG A 37 5.60 -9.76 -0.63
N SER A 38 6.31 -10.29 -1.62
CA SER A 38 6.59 -9.58 -2.85
C SER A 38 5.22 -9.23 -3.41
N TRP A 39 4.84 -7.97 -3.26
CA TRP A 39 3.64 -7.43 -3.87
C TRP A 39 3.94 -7.32 -5.36
N SER A 40 4.02 -8.48 -6.00
CA SER A 40 4.27 -8.63 -7.41
C SER A 40 2.94 -8.34 -8.08
N VAL A 41 2.59 -7.07 -8.19
CA VAL A 41 1.48 -6.66 -9.05
C VAL A 41 1.89 -7.06 -10.47
N PRO A 42 1.06 -7.83 -11.21
CA PRO A 42 1.38 -8.22 -12.56
C PRO A 42 1.71 -6.99 -13.41
N ARG A 43 2.74 -7.06 -14.27
CA ARG A 43 3.11 -5.95 -15.19
C ARG A 43 1.97 -5.54 -16.14
N THR A 44 0.91 -6.34 -16.24
CA THR A 44 -0.31 -6.09 -17.04
C THR A 44 -1.49 -5.57 -16.23
N TRP A 45 -1.37 -5.43 -14.90
CA TRP A 45 -2.42 -4.91 -14.04
C TRP A 45 -2.62 -3.43 -14.30
N SER A 46 -3.77 -3.08 -14.85
CA SER A 46 -4.18 -1.70 -15.05
C SER A 46 -5.53 -1.51 -14.39
N ALA A 47 -5.56 -0.70 -13.33
CA ALA A 47 -6.77 -0.33 -12.63
C ALA A 47 -7.92 0.09 -13.57
N PRO A 48 -7.72 0.93 -14.61
CA PRO A 48 -8.79 1.26 -15.54
C PRO A 48 -9.26 0.07 -16.39
N ARG A 49 -8.38 -0.86 -16.78
CA ARG A 49 -8.81 -2.09 -17.49
C ARG A 49 -9.65 -2.99 -16.61
N GLN A 50 -9.35 -3.07 -15.32
CA GLN A 50 -10.18 -3.80 -14.36
C GLN A 50 -11.53 -3.13 -14.14
N LEU A 51 -11.56 -1.80 -14.02
CA LEU A 51 -12.82 -1.07 -13.94
C LEU A 51 -13.66 -1.27 -15.19
N GLN A 52 -13.07 -1.19 -16.39
CA GLN A 52 -13.77 -1.48 -17.64
C GLN A 52 -14.28 -2.93 -17.70
N ALA A 53 -13.49 -3.91 -17.25
CA ALA A 53 -13.92 -5.30 -17.19
C ALA A 53 -15.08 -5.50 -16.19
N ILE A 54 -15.05 -4.83 -15.03
CA ILE A 54 -16.14 -4.90 -14.05
C ILE A 54 -17.39 -4.23 -14.61
N GLY A 55 -17.27 -3.01 -15.15
CA GLY A 55 -18.41 -2.26 -15.71
C GLY A 55 -19.03 -2.93 -16.94
N GLY A 56 -18.22 -3.52 -17.81
CA GLY A 56 -18.69 -4.24 -19.00
C GLY A 56 -19.40 -5.56 -18.70
N ASN A 57 -19.18 -6.15 -17.52
CA ASN A 57 -19.77 -7.44 -17.10
C ASN A 57 -20.96 -7.28 -16.14
N LEU A 58 -21.56 -6.08 -16.03
CA LEU A 58 -22.79 -5.86 -15.27
C LEU A 58 -24.02 -5.88 -16.20
N PRO A 59 -24.62 -7.05 -16.48
CA PRO A 59 -25.82 -7.12 -17.30
C PRO A 59 -26.98 -6.46 -16.55
N VAL A 60 -27.63 -5.49 -17.20
CA VAL A 60 -28.85 -4.88 -16.67
C VAL A 60 -29.94 -5.96 -16.61
N PRO A 61 -30.52 -6.25 -15.43
CA PRO A 61 -31.57 -7.24 -15.30
C PRO A 61 -32.79 -6.85 -16.13
N ARG A 62 -33.28 -7.75 -16.98
CA ARG A 62 -34.55 -7.51 -17.69
C ARG A 62 -35.71 -7.81 -16.75
N ALA A 63 -36.87 -7.18 -17.01
CA ALA A 63 -38.08 -7.40 -16.21
C ALA A 63 -38.45 -8.90 -16.08
N ASN A 64 -38.24 -9.66 -17.15
CA ASN A 64 -38.48 -11.11 -17.18
C ASN A 64 -37.51 -11.88 -16.27
N ASP A 65 -36.23 -11.47 -16.21
CA ASP A 65 -35.22 -12.11 -15.36
C ASP A 65 -35.46 -11.79 -13.88
N VAL A 66 -35.92 -10.57 -13.59
CA VAL A 66 -36.30 -10.13 -12.24
C VAL A 66 -37.51 -10.92 -11.74
N ALA A 67 -38.52 -11.12 -12.59
CA ALA A 67 -39.70 -11.93 -12.26
C ALA A 67 -39.35 -13.42 -12.08
N ALA A 68 -38.52 -13.98 -12.96
CA ALA A 68 -38.12 -15.39 -12.91
C ALA A 68 -37.23 -15.75 -11.70
N THR A 69 -36.44 -14.79 -11.20
CA THR A 69 -35.51 -14.98 -10.08
C THR A 69 -36.04 -14.44 -8.74
N GLY A 70 -37.30 -14.01 -8.68
CA GLY A 70 -37.89 -13.43 -7.47
C GLY A 70 -37.14 -12.18 -6.97
N GLY A 71 -36.52 -11.41 -7.87
CA GLY A 71 -35.74 -10.21 -7.53
C GLY A 71 -34.26 -10.44 -7.26
N LEU A 72 -33.76 -11.68 -7.23
CA LEU A 72 -32.33 -11.96 -6.99
C LEU A 72 -31.42 -11.32 -8.05
N ALA A 73 -31.82 -11.33 -9.33
CA ALA A 73 -31.06 -10.68 -10.40
C ALA A 73 -30.86 -9.17 -10.16
N SER A 74 -31.87 -8.51 -9.58
CA SER A 74 -31.79 -7.09 -9.18
C SER A 74 -30.82 -6.86 -8.03
N ALA A 75 -30.80 -7.77 -7.04
CA ALA A 75 -29.89 -7.69 -5.91
C ALA A 75 -28.42 -7.86 -6.35
N VAL A 76 -28.13 -8.86 -7.19
CA VAL A 76 -26.79 -9.12 -7.72
C VAL A 76 -26.28 -7.94 -8.56
N TYR A 77 -27.14 -7.35 -9.41
CA TYR A 77 -26.81 -6.16 -10.18
C TYR A 77 -26.50 -4.95 -9.27
N THR A 78 -27.27 -4.77 -8.19
CA THR A 78 -27.04 -3.71 -7.20
C THR A 78 -25.69 -3.91 -6.50
N MET A 79 -25.38 -5.12 -6.03
CA MET A 79 -24.09 -5.44 -5.42
C MET A 79 -22.92 -5.18 -6.37
N GLY A 80 -23.03 -5.62 -7.63
CA GLY A 80 -22.02 -5.39 -8.66
C GLY A 80 -21.80 -3.90 -8.97
N SER A 81 -22.88 -3.11 -9.00
CA SER A 81 -22.81 -1.66 -9.20
C SER A 81 -22.11 -0.95 -8.04
N VAL A 82 -22.40 -1.33 -6.79
CA VAL A 82 -21.73 -0.79 -5.59
C VAL A 82 -20.25 -1.15 -5.58
N LEU A 83 -19.90 -2.40 -5.93
CA LEU A 83 -18.50 -2.83 -6.05
C LEU A 83 -17.75 -2.02 -7.10
N PHE A 84 -18.36 -1.79 -8.27
CA PHE A 84 -17.77 -0.97 -9.31
C PHE A 84 -17.51 0.46 -8.82
N VAL A 85 -18.51 1.13 -8.23
CA VAL A 85 -18.37 2.52 -7.74
C VAL A 85 -17.30 2.59 -6.65
N THR A 86 -17.23 1.59 -5.77
CA THR A 86 -16.22 1.53 -4.71
C THR A 86 -14.82 1.35 -5.29
N ALA A 87 -14.64 0.40 -6.21
CA ALA A 87 -13.37 0.19 -6.89
C ALA A 87 -12.94 1.45 -7.67
N TRP A 88 -13.88 2.10 -8.36
CA TRP A 88 -13.63 3.35 -9.07
C TRP A 88 -13.22 4.48 -8.13
N ALA A 89 -13.90 4.63 -6.99
CA ALA A 89 -13.55 5.65 -5.99
C ALA A 89 -12.16 5.43 -5.39
N LEU A 90 -11.74 4.17 -5.19
CA LEU A 90 -10.39 3.84 -4.73
C LEU A 90 -9.33 4.23 -5.77
N VAL A 91 -9.59 3.97 -7.04
CA VAL A 91 -8.74 4.37 -8.17
C VAL A 91 -8.67 5.90 -8.26
N ALA A 92 -9.80 6.59 -8.08
CA ALA A 92 -9.89 8.05 -8.07
C ALA A 92 -9.12 8.71 -6.93
N ALA A 93 -9.00 8.04 -5.78
CA ALA A 93 -8.31 8.56 -4.61
C ALA A 93 -6.78 8.61 -4.79
N ILE A 94 -6.22 7.79 -5.69
CA ILE A 94 -4.77 7.71 -5.92
C ILE A 94 -4.32 8.89 -6.79
N PRO A 95 -3.48 9.81 -6.28
CA PRO A 95 -3.11 11.06 -6.97
C PRO A 95 -2.26 10.88 -8.24
N CYS A 96 -1.97 9.64 -8.65
CA CYS A 96 -1.09 9.32 -9.77
C CYS A 96 -1.84 8.77 -11.01
N GLN A 97 -3.17 8.64 -10.96
CA GLN A 97 -3.96 8.02 -12.04
C GLN A 97 -4.74 9.06 -12.85
N ASP A 98 -3.99 9.89 -13.56
CA ASP A 98 -4.49 10.95 -14.46
C ASP A 98 -5.43 10.44 -15.59
N ARG A 99 -5.37 9.14 -15.90
CA ARG A 99 -6.13 8.52 -17.01
C ARG A 99 -7.16 7.47 -16.60
N GLY A 100 -7.30 7.19 -15.30
CA GLY A 100 -8.10 6.06 -14.79
C GLY A 100 -9.59 6.34 -14.59
N LEU A 101 -9.98 7.62 -14.61
CA LEU A 101 -11.27 8.06 -14.08
C LEU A 101 -12.41 8.13 -15.11
N GLN A 102 -12.11 7.95 -16.40
CA GLN A 102 -13.10 7.93 -17.47
C GLN A 102 -13.76 6.55 -17.59
N ALA A 103 -14.27 6.01 -16.47
CA ALA A 103 -15.12 4.84 -16.51
C ALA A 103 -16.56 5.30 -16.77
N HIS A 104 -17.25 4.75 -17.75
CA HIS A 104 -18.67 5.10 -17.95
C HIS A 104 -19.51 4.32 -16.95
N PHE A 105 -20.09 5.03 -15.98
CA PHE A 105 -21.06 4.46 -15.04
C PHE A 105 -22.46 4.91 -15.45
N ALA A 106 -23.24 4.00 -16.04
CA ALA A 106 -24.62 4.25 -16.43
C ALA A 106 -25.53 3.21 -15.79
N VAL A 107 -26.32 3.64 -14.81
CA VAL A 107 -27.32 2.81 -14.12
C VAL A 107 -28.72 3.18 -14.63
N PRO A 108 -29.58 2.20 -14.94
CA PRO A 108 -30.97 2.44 -15.26
C PRO A 108 -31.71 3.19 -14.13
N ARG A 109 -32.44 4.25 -14.47
CA ARG A 109 -33.24 5.04 -13.51
C ARG A 109 -34.42 4.28 -12.91
N SER A 110 -34.68 3.04 -13.34
CA SER A 110 -35.72 2.17 -12.77
C SER A 110 -35.43 1.78 -11.33
N PHE A 111 -34.18 1.87 -10.87
CA PHE A 111 -33.81 1.55 -9.50
C PHE A 111 -33.89 2.79 -8.59
N PRO A 112 -34.49 2.71 -7.40
CA PRO A 112 -34.64 3.85 -6.49
C PRO A 112 -33.30 4.38 -5.98
N TRP A 113 -32.26 3.55 -5.92
CA TRP A 113 -30.90 3.95 -5.53
C TRP A 113 -30.08 4.58 -6.66
N ALA A 114 -30.52 4.47 -7.92
CA ALA A 114 -29.74 4.91 -9.07
C ALA A 114 -29.44 6.42 -9.03
N GLY A 115 -30.45 7.24 -8.73
CA GLY A 115 -30.30 8.70 -8.62
C GLY A 115 -29.22 9.12 -7.61
N PRO A 116 -29.33 8.73 -6.33
CA PRO A 116 -28.32 9.02 -5.32
C PRO A 116 -26.91 8.55 -5.71
N VAL A 117 -26.76 7.33 -6.23
CA VAL A 117 -25.44 6.79 -6.62
C VAL A 117 -24.85 7.55 -7.81
N THR A 118 -25.66 7.90 -8.83
CA THR A 118 -25.19 8.74 -9.95
C THR A 118 -24.76 10.11 -9.48
N THR A 119 -25.50 10.75 -8.57
CA THR A 119 -25.11 12.07 -8.04
C THR A 119 -23.79 12.02 -7.24
N LEU A 120 -23.56 10.92 -6.49
CA LEU A 120 -22.31 10.70 -5.77
C LEU A 120 -21.14 10.51 -6.76
N TYR A 121 -21.35 9.68 -7.78
CA TYR A 121 -20.39 9.43 -8.85
C TYR A 121 -19.95 10.73 -9.54
N GLU A 122 -20.92 11.56 -9.96
CA GLU A 122 -20.66 12.85 -10.59
C GLU A 122 -19.91 13.82 -9.66
N ARG A 123 -20.30 13.91 -8.38
CA ARG A 123 -19.59 14.78 -7.42
C ARG A 123 -18.13 14.38 -7.23
N VAL A 124 -17.85 13.09 -7.09
CA VAL A 124 -16.48 12.58 -6.95
C VAL A 124 -15.67 12.83 -8.24
N LEU A 125 -16.31 12.69 -9.42
CA LEU A 125 -15.70 13.00 -10.71
C LEU A 125 -15.39 14.50 -10.88
N GLU A 126 -16.24 15.39 -10.37
CA GLU A 126 -15.98 16.83 -10.40
C GLU A 126 -14.89 17.24 -9.40
N GLU A 127 -14.90 16.69 -8.18
CA GLU A 127 -13.87 16.98 -7.16
C GLU A 127 -12.48 16.50 -7.58
N SER A 128 -12.39 15.36 -8.24
CA SER A 128 -11.12 14.83 -8.78
C SER A 128 -10.54 15.70 -9.92
N LYS A 129 -11.38 16.26 -10.81
CA LYS A 129 -10.93 17.23 -11.84
C LYS A 129 -10.45 18.55 -11.23
N LYS A 130 -11.06 19.00 -10.12
CA LYS A 130 -10.64 20.22 -9.42
C LYS A 130 -9.28 20.06 -8.72
N LYS A 131 -9.02 18.86 -8.19
CA LYS A 131 -7.78 18.51 -7.48
C LYS A 131 -6.54 18.69 -8.35
N ASP A 132 -6.64 18.44 -9.65
CA ASP A 132 -5.55 18.56 -10.62
C ASP A 132 -5.09 20.02 -10.85
N ARG A 133 -5.96 21.00 -10.57
CA ARG A 133 -5.65 22.43 -10.77
C ARG A 133 -5.05 23.15 -9.56
N LYS A 134 -5.04 22.53 -8.37
CA LYS A 134 -4.53 23.14 -7.13
C LYS A 134 -3.67 22.15 -6.33
N HIS A 135 -2.37 22.16 -6.60
CA HIS A 135 -1.29 21.82 -5.66
C HIS A 135 -1.40 20.54 -4.81
N SER A 136 -2.18 19.51 -5.19
CA SER A 136 -2.18 18.23 -4.44
C SER A 136 -0.87 17.43 -4.56
N CYS A 137 0.08 17.91 -5.37
CA CYS A 137 1.42 17.34 -5.50
C CYS A 137 2.36 17.70 -4.34
N GLY A 138 1.93 18.46 -3.33
CA GLY A 138 2.75 18.81 -2.16
C GLY A 138 3.32 17.57 -1.45
N LEU A 139 2.44 16.63 -1.09
CA LEU A 139 2.84 15.39 -0.40
C LEU A 139 3.82 14.52 -1.22
N LEU A 140 3.60 14.41 -2.54
CA LEU A 140 4.49 13.61 -3.40
C LEU A 140 5.88 14.27 -3.52
N LYS A 141 5.92 15.62 -3.55
CA LYS A 141 7.17 16.39 -3.51
C LYS A 141 7.88 16.25 -2.16
N GLU A 142 7.14 16.36 -1.05
CA GLU A 142 7.68 16.20 0.30
C GLU A 142 8.24 14.79 0.51
N ILE A 143 7.54 13.74 0.09
CA ILE A 143 8.03 12.35 0.14
C ILE A 143 9.32 12.19 -0.67
N HIS A 144 9.39 12.77 -1.86
CA HIS A 144 10.60 12.74 -2.69
C HIS A 144 11.77 13.49 -2.04
N LEU A 145 11.50 14.65 -1.43
CA LEU A 145 12.51 15.43 -0.71
C LEU A 145 13.00 14.72 0.55
N ILE A 146 12.11 14.09 1.32
CA ILE A 146 12.47 13.24 2.46
C ILE A 146 13.42 12.13 2.00
N GLU A 147 13.07 11.42 0.92
CA GLU A 147 13.90 10.34 0.38
C GLU A 147 15.29 10.84 -0.10
N ARG A 148 15.34 12.03 -0.70
CA ARG A 148 16.59 12.67 -1.11
C ARG A 148 17.47 13.02 0.10
N TRP A 149 16.93 13.74 1.07
CA TRP A 149 17.68 14.18 2.24
C TRP A 149 18.07 13.02 3.15
N SER A 150 17.22 11.99 3.27
CA SER A 150 17.57 10.77 4.01
C SER A 150 18.73 10.02 3.36
N ARG A 151 18.78 9.96 2.01
CA ARG A 151 19.90 9.35 1.29
C ARG A 151 21.18 10.16 1.47
N GLN A 152 21.12 11.48 1.32
CA GLN A 152 22.28 12.35 1.52
C GLN A 152 22.82 12.23 2.96
N LEU A 153 21.95 12.21 3.97
CA LEU A 153 22.36 12.04 5.36
C LEU A 153 22.99 10.66 5.61
N MET A 154 22.47 9.61 4.98
CA MET A 154 23.03 8.25 5.04
C MET A 154 24.43 8.21 4.40
N GLU A 155 24.62 8.81 3.24
CA GLU A 155 25.92 8.88 2.55
C GLU A 155 26.98 9.61 3.40
N ILE A 156 26.61 10.73 4.02
CA ILE A 156 27.53 11.49 4.89
C ILE A 156 27.87 10.67 6.15
N THR A 157 26.88 9.97 6.73
CA THR A 157 27.08 9.15 7.93
C THR A 157 27.94 7.92 7.65
N ASP A 158 27.76 7.26 6.51
CA ASP A 158 28.55 6.09 6.10
C ASP A 158 30.01 6.44 5.78
N ALA A 159 30.26 7.68 5.32
CA ALA A 159 31.59 8.18 5.05
C ALA A 159 32.27 8.85 6.27
N ALA A 160 31.55 9.01 7.39
CA ALA A 160 32.04 9.75 8.54
C ALA A 160 33.16 8.99 9.28
N GLN A 161 34.33 9.63 9.40
CA GLN A 161 35.36 9.24 10.37
C GLN A 161 35.34 10.23 11.52
N PHE A 162 35.20 9.72 12.74
CA PHE A 162 35.11 10.55 13.93
C PHE A 162 36.50 10.84 14.51
N PRO A 163 36.74 12.07 15.01
CA PRO A 163 35.81 13.21 15.06
C PRO A 163 35.62 13.88 13.69
N LEU A 164 34.37 14.26 13.38
CA LEU A 164 34.01 14.98 12.16
C LEU A 164 34.76 16.32 12.08
N ASP A 165 35.23 16.67 10.89
CA ASP A 165 35.72 18.02 10.63
C ASP A 165 34.55 19.03 10.61
N LYS A 166 34.89 20.31 10.76
CA LYS A 166 33.89 21.38 10.90
C LYS A 166 33.01 21.54 9.66
N GLU A 167 33.51 21.23 8.47
CA GLU A 167 32.77 21.36 7.22
C GLU A 167 31.75 20.23 7.11
N LYS A 168 32.15 18.98 7.38
CA LYS A 168 31.24 17.84 7.42
C LYS A 168 30.18 17.95 8.52
N ASP A 169 30.57 18.42 9.71
CA ASP A 169 29.64 18.66 10.81
C ASP A 169 28.60 19.76 10.46
N ALA A 170 28.99 20.78 9.70
CA ALA A 170 28.06 21.79 9.18
C ALA A 170 27.11 21.22 8.11
N GLU A 171 27.64 20.43 7.17
CA GLU A 171 26.86 19.76 6.11
C GLU A 171 25.79 18.81 6.68
N VAL A 172 26.14 18.04 7.71
CA VAL A 172 25.19 17.17 8.42
C VAL A 172 24.09 17.98 9.09
N ARG A 173 24.44 19.09 9.77
CA ARG A 173 23.44 19.95 10.42
C ARG A 173 22.49 20.59 9.42
N GLU A 174 23.01 21.07 8.29
CA GLU A 174 22.19 21.64 7.22
C GLU A 174 21.22 20.60 6.65
N ALA A 175 21.73 19.43 6.26
CA ALA A 175 20.89 18.35 5.72
C ALA A 175 19.82 17.87 6.73
N ALA A 176 20.17 17.79 8.02
CA ALA A 176 19.23 17.46 9.08
C ALA A 176 18.17 18.56 9.26
N GLN A 177 18.55 19.83 9.20
CA GLN A 177 17.64 20.95 9.32
C GLN A 177 16.67 21.03 8.13
N GLU A 178 17.14 20.77 6.92
CA GLU A 178 16.29 20.67 5.72
C GLU A 178 15.29 19.51 5.84
N LEU A 179 15.75 18.35 6.34
CA LEU A 179 14.86 17.20 6.58
C LEU A 179 13.76 17.52 7.61
N VAL A 180 14.10 18.21 8.71
CA VAL A 180 13.14 18.68 9.71
C VAL A 180 12.10 19.60 9.08
N GLN A 181 12.52 20.61 8.31
CA GLN A 181 11.61 21.53 7.64
C GLN A 181 10.63 20.82 6.70
N VAL A 182 11.11 19.83 5.92
CA VAL A 182 10.24 19.06 5.02
C VAL A 182 9.25 18.20 5.83
N CYS A 183 9.67 17.63 6.96
CA CYS A 183 8.78 16.86 7.83
C CYS A 183 7.71 17.72 8.51
N GLU A 184 8.05 18.95 8.90
CA GLU A 184 7.10 19.93 9.43
C GLU A 184 6.09 20.34 8.35
N ALA A 185 6.54 20.68 7.15
CA ALA A 185 5.66 21.00 6.02
C ALA A 185 4.71 19.83 5.69
N LEU A 186 5.24 18.59 5.69
CA LEU A 186 4.44 17.38 5.49
C LEU A 186 3.38 17.22 6.58
N LYS A 187 3.75 17.40 7.85
CA LYS A 187 2.82 17.32 8.97
C LYS A 187 1.71 18.37 8.86
N GLU A 188 2.06 19.63 8.60
CA GLU A 188 1.11 20.72 8.41
C GLU A 188 0.18 20.46 7.22
N GLY A 189 0.70 19.88 6.14
CA GLY A 189 -0.08 19.47 4.97
C GLY A 189 -1.05 18.31 5.24
N LEU A 190 -0.69 17.39 6.15
CA LEU A 190 -1.50 16.22 6.51
C LEU A 190 -2.54 16.50 7.60
N ASP A 191 -2.32 17.47 8.48
CA ASP A 191 -3.22 17.84 9.57
C ASP A 191 -4.69 18.06 9.09
N PRO A 192 -4.96 18.82 8.01
CA PRO A 192 -6.31 18.99 7.48
C PRO A 192 -6.92 17.69 6.95
N LEU A 193 -6.09 16.79 6.38
CA LEU A 193 -6.55 15.49 5.90
C LEU A 193 -6.94 14.59 7.06
N GLU A 194 -6.14 14.54 8.13
CA GLU A 194 -6.47 13.76 9.33
C GLU A 194 -7.81 14.19 9.92
N ARG A 195 -8.03 15.49 10.06
CA ARG A 195 -9.29 16.05 10.58
C ARG A 195 -10.49 15.68 9.70
N GLN A 196 -10.35 15.78 8.39
CA GLN A 196 -11.41 15.40 7.44
C GLN A 196 -11.71 13.90 7.47
N VAL A 197 -10.68 13.05 7.56
CA VAL A 197 -10.85 11.60 7.67
C VAL A 197 -11.57 11.25 8.97
N ARG A 198 -11.17 11.85 10.10
CA ARG A 198 -11.82 11.66 11.39
C ARG A 198 -13.29 12.08 11.37
N GLU A 199 -13.61 13.24 10.80
CA GLU A 199 -14.98 13.71 10.62
C GLU A 199 -15.81 12.78 9.73
N MET A 200 -15.23 12.28 8.63
CA MET A 200 -15.89 11.30 7.77
C MET A 200 -16.20 10.01 8.53
N PHE A 201 -15.26 9.49 9.33
CA PHE A 201 -15.51 8.31 10.17
C PHE A 201 -16.64 8.54 11.17
N HIS A 202 -16.68 9.70 11.84
CA HIS A 202 -17.79 10.04 12.73
C HIS A 202 -19.13 10.07 11.99
N ARG A 203 -19.17 10.67 10.79
CA ARG A 203 -20.38 10.67 9.95
C ARG A 203 -20.80 9.26 9.54
N ILE A 204 -19.88 8.40 9.15
CA ILE A 204 -20.18 7.01 8.78
C ILE A 204 -20.77 6.25 9.97
N VAL A 205 -20.12 6.34 11.13
CA VAL A 205 -20.59 5.67 12.35
C VAL A 205 -21.98 6.18 12.72
N ARG A 206 -22.17 7.50 12.75
CA ARG A 206 -23.46 8.13 13.05
C ARG A 206 -24.56 7.69 12.08
N THR A 207 -24.33 7.81 10.77
CA THR A 207 -25.31 7.41 9.75
C THR A 207 -25.66 5.92 9.87
N ARG A 208 -24.67 5.06 10.15
CA ARG A 208 -24.92 3.63 10.36
C ARG A 208 -25.79 3.38 11.58
N THR A 209 -25.50 4.05 12.71
CA THR A 209 -26.33 3.96 13.91
C THR A 209 -27.76 4.41 13.62
N GLU A 210 -27.93 5.56 12.97
CA GLU A 210 -29.25 6.09 12.60
C GLU A 210 -30.03 5.11 11.69
N ILE A 211 -29.36 4.45 10.74
CA ILE A 211 -29.98 3.44 9.87
C ILE A 211 -30.40 2.20 10.68
N LEU A 212 -29.53 1.70 11.57
CA LEU A 212 -29.85 0.56 12.43
C LEU A 212 -31.00 0.88 13.39
N ASP A 213 -31.06 2.09 13.92
CA ASP A 213 -32.16 2.59 14.75
C ASP A 213 -33.47 2.64 13.95
N CYS A 214 -33.45 3.11 12.70
CA CYS A 214 -34.62 3.10 11.82
C CYS A 214 -35.12 1.68 11.52
N LEU A 215 -34.21 0.73 11.28
CA LEU A 215 -34.54 -0.66 10.97
C LEU A 215 -35.00 -1.47 12.20
N SER A 216 -34.60 -1.07 13.40
CA SER A 216 -34.96 -1.74 14.65
C SER A 216 -36.30 -1.26 15.22
N ARG A 217 -36.84 -0.13 14.75
CA ARG A 217 -38.20 0.29 15.11
C ARG A 217 -39.20 -0.70 14.52
N PRO A 218 -40.09 -1.30 15.34
CA PRO A 218 -41.16 -2.14 14.82
C PRO A 218 -42.05 -1.28 13.92
N ASN A 219 -42.38 -1.80 12.73
CA ASN A 219 -43.38 -1.21 11.84
C ASN A 219 -44.73 -1.24 12.55
N THR A 220 -45.05 -0.22 13.35
CA THR A 220 -46.42 0.05 13.78
C THR A 220 -47.14 0.61 12.57
N ALA A 221 -47.69 -0.30 11.76
CA ALA A 221 -48.73 0.04 10.82
C ALA A 221 -49.99 0.34 11.63
N GLU A 222 -50.37 1.62 11.71
CA GLU A 222 -51.78 2.02 11.86
C GLU A 222 -52.47 1.93 10.50
#